data_AF-K2QQM1-F1
#
_entry.id   AF-K2QQM1-F1
#
_cell.length_a   1.000
_cell.length_b   1.000
_cell.length_c   1.000
_cell.angle_alpha   90.00
_cell.angle_beta   90.00
_cell.angle_gamma   90.00
#
_symmetry.space_group_name_H-M   'P 1'
#
loop_
_entity.id
_entity.type
_entity.pdbx_description
1 polymer ?
#
loop_
_entity_poly.entity_id
_entity_poly.type
_entity_poly.pdbx_seq_one_letter_code
_entity_poly.pdbx_strand_id
1 'polypeptide(L)'
;MSSAAVRFTSSARSGLPLSKLVVTLTIVCCIQAFLGLPWNVVAACYSTWALICCGRLLSGDTTAIFDGLLFVTVLTLSNATLLWASLDSFSAYLHSVLPVILSAFLVAAFLISGVFYKSQREEQQKQAEDVEPTKHCRPLIFPCRTTHARMFPKKHSFAYSYLLAGVPVGPKQHHGRYGSMLSVDNNLKPWPANRKGWFHIQGSDYLDRGNENLDLNGKLTQYLRSQVCSQSSPLYTR
;
A
#
# COMPACT_ATOMS: atom_id res chain seq x y z
N MET A 1 -2.11 78.19 -29.64
CA MET A 1 -3.19 77.21 -29.93
C MET A 1 -3.45 76.45 -28.65
N SER A 2 -4.43 76.89 -27.87
CA SER A 2 -4.75 76.41 -26.53
C SER A 2 -6.03 75.60 -26.60
N SER A 3 -5.95 74.31 -26.29
CA SER A 3 -7.09 73.39 -26.34
C SER A 3 -7.89 73.49 -25.04
N ALA A 4 -9.13 73.94 -25.16
CA ALA A 4 -10.05 74.10 -24.04
C ALA A 4 -10.46 72.72 -23.48
N ALA A 5 -10.03 72.43 -22.26
CA ALA A 5 -10.52 71.30 -21.48
C ALA A 5 -11.93 71.62 -20.97
N VAL A 6 -12.94 70.97 -21.55
CA VAL A 6 -14.32 71.01 -21.08
C VAL A 6 -14.38 70.27 -19.74
N ARG A 7 -14.47 71.04 -18.65
CA ARG A 7 -14.59 70.54 -17.28
C ARG A 7 -16.08 70.34 -16.98
N PHE A 8 -16.57 69.10 -17.13
CA PHE A 8 -17.92 68.72 -16.71
C PHE A 8 -17.98 68.76 -15.18
N THR A 9 -18.75 69.70 -14.64
CA THR A 9 -19.07 69.79 -13.22
C THR A 9 -20.12 68.75 -12.87
N SER A 10 -19.75 67.74 -12.07
CA SER A 10 -20.70 66.77 -11.53
C SER A 10 -21.60 67.45 -10.50
N SER A 11 -22.87 67.65 -10.87
CA SER A 11 -23.93 68.09 -9.98
C SER A 11 -24.06 67.13 -8.78
N ALA A 12 -23.88 67.67 -7.58
CA ALA A 12 -24.16 66.99 -6.33
C ALA A 12 -25.67 66.73 -6.20
N ARG A 13 -26.12 65.53 -6.53
CA ARG A 13 -27.43 65.02 -6.11
C ARG A 13 -27.27 64.31 -4.78
N SER A 14 -27.77 64.94 -3.71
CA SER A 14 -28.00 64.35 -2.38
C SER A 14 -29.13 63.32 -2.38
N GLY A 15 -29.08 62.36 -3.31
CA GLY A 15 -29.94 61.18 -3.26
C GLY A 15 -29.33 60.16 -2.30
N LEU A 16 -30.17 59.54 -1.45
CA LEU A 16 -29.77 58.37 -0.68
C LEU A 16 -29.01 57.39 -1.59
N PRO A 17 -27.83 56.88 -1.19
CA PRO A 17 -27.05 56.00 -2.05
C PRO A 17 -27.90 54.76 -2.36
N LEU A 18 -28.15 54.54 -3.64
CA LEU A 18 -29.03 53.48 -4.17
C LEU A 18 -28.72 52.10 -3.57
N SER A 19 -27.46 51.86 -3.18
CA SER A 19 -27.01 50.67 -2.47
C SER A 19 -27.67 50.48 -1.09
N LYS A 20 -27.88 51.54 -0.31
CA LYS A 20 -28.56 51.45 1.00
C LYS A 20 -30.05 51.15 0.87
N LEU A 21 -30.69 51.62 -0.21
CA LEU A 21 -32.11 51.39 -0.47
C LEU A 21 -32.37 49.92 -0.85
N VAL A 22 -31.45 49.29 -1.58
CA VAL A 22 -31.56 47.87 -1.92
C VAL A 22 -31.41 47.00 -0.67
N VAL A 23 -30.47 47.32 0.22
CA VAL A 23 -30.27 46.58 1.49
C VAL A 23 -31.47 46.75 2.44
N THR A 24 -32.08 47.94 2.51
CA THR A 24 -33.29 48.11 3.32
C THR A 24 -34.50 47.39 2.71
N LEU A 25 -34.64 47.39 1.37
CA LEU A 25 -35.69 46.64 0.68
C LEU A 25 -35.54 45.13 0.84
N THR A 26 -34.31 44.59 0.78
CA THR A 26 -34.09 43.15 1.03
C THR A 26 -34.47 42.80 2.47
N ILE A 27 -34.04 43.58 3.46
CA ILE A 27 -34.42 43.35 4.87
C ILE A 27 -35.95 43.43 5.06
N VAL A 28 -36.63 44.41 4.47
CA VAL A 28 -38.10 44.54 4.55
C VAL A 28 -38.80 43.36 3.88
N CYS A 29 -38.34 42.92 2.70
CA CYS A 29 -38.89 41.73 2.03
C CYS A 29 -38.66 40.45 2.85
N CYS A 30 -37.53 40.35 3.57
CA CYS A 30 -37.25 39.24 4.47
C CYS A 30 -38.23 39.25 5.66
N ILE A 31 -38.43 40.39 6.30
CA ILE A 31 -39.39 40.54 7.41
C ILE A 31 -40.82 40.23 6.94
N GLN A 32 -41.20 40.65 5.73
CA GLN A 32 -42.53 40.38 5.16
C GLN A 32 -42.76 38.89 4.88
N ALA A 33 -41.73 38.14 4.47
CA ALA A 33 -41.82 36.68 4.28
C ALA A 33 -42.12 35.93 5.59
N PHE A 34 -41.74 36.49 6.75
CA PHE A 34 -42.00 35.90 8.06
C PHE A 34 -43.33 36.31 8.70
N LEU A 35 -43.99 37.38 8.21
CA LEU A 35 -45.20 37.95 8.83
C LEU A 35 -46.52 37.41 8.26
N GLY A 36 -46.50 36.42 7.37
CA GLY A 36 -47.73 35.77 6.86
C GLY A 36 -48.58 36.66 5.93
N LEU A 37 -47.96 37.61 5.23
CA LEU A 37 -48.65 38.49 4.28
C LEU A 37 -49.24 37.72 3.09
N PRO A 38 -50.34 38.22 2.48
CA PRO A 38 -50.94 37.58 1.32
C PRO A 38 -49.97 37.55 0.14
N TRP A 39 -49.96 36.43 -0.60
CA TRP A 39 -49.01 36.16 -1.69
C TRP A 39 -48.93 37.28 -2.74
N ASN A 40 -50.04 37.97 -3.00
CA ASN A 40 -50.10 39.09 -3.95
C ASN A 40 -49.18 40.25 -3.55
N VAL A 41 -49.05 40.54 -2.26
CA VAL A 41 -48.18 41.61 -1.73
C VAL A 41 -46.72 41.18 -1.81
N VAL A 42 -46.44 39.92 -1.47
CA VAL A 42 -45.10 39.32 -1.54
C VAL A 42 -44.59 39.30 -2.99
N ALA A 43 -45.43 38.86 -3.94
CA ALA A 43 -45.12 38.85 -5.36
C ALA A 43 -44.86 40.26 -5.92
N ALA A 44 -45.66 41.25 -5.50
CA ALA A 44 -45.44 42.65 -5.87
C ALA A 44 -44.08 43.16 -5.38
N CYS A 45 -43.73 42.93 -4.11
CA CYS A 45 -42.42 43.30 -3.55
C CYS A 45 -41.23 42.62 -4.24
N TYR A 46 -41.37 41.34 -4.61
CA TYR A 46 -40.33 40.64 -5.37
C TYR A 46 -40.18 41.16 -6.80
N SER A 47 -41.30 41.50 -7.46
CA SER A 47 -41.25 42.08 -8.80
C SER A 47 -40.57 43.47 -8.81
N THR A 48 -40.85 44.31 -7.82
CA THR A 48 -40.21 45.64 -7.72
C THR A 48 -38.73 45.51 -7.39
N TRP A 49 -38.35 44.59 -6.50
CA TRP A 49 -36.94 44.31 -6.22
C TRP A 49 -36.20 43.77 -7.46
N ALA A 50 -36.80 42.84 -8.21
CA ALA A 50 -36.20 42.28 -9.43
C ALA A 50 -35.99 43.33 -10.52
N LEU A 51 -36.94 44.25 -10.70
CA LEU A 51 -36.82 45.37 -11.64
C LEU A 51 -35.69 46.34 -11.24
N ILE A 52 -35.55 46.64 -9.95
CA ILE A 52 -34.45 47.48 -9.43
C ILE A 52 -33.10 46.79 -9.65
N CYS A 53 -33.00 45.48 -9.39
CA CYS A 53 -31.78 44.71 -9.62
C CYS A 53 -31.42 44.65 -11.12
N CYS A 54 -32.40 44.42 -12.00
CA CYS A 54 -32.23 44.42 -13.45
C CYS A 54 -31.71 45.77 -13.97
N GLY A 55 -32.27 46.88 -13.50
CA GLY A 55 -31.79 48.23 -13.85
C GLY A 55 -30.33 48.48 -13.44
N ARG A 56 -29.90 47.93 -12.29
CA ARG A 56 -28.51 48.02 -11.82
C ARG A 56 -27.55 47.14 -12.64
N LEU A 57 -27.98 45.93 -13.01
CA LEU A 57 -27.21 45.04 -13.89
C LEU A 57 -26.99 45.65 -15.27
N LEU A 58 -28.03 46.28 -15.86
CA LEU A 58 -27.92 47.00 -17.14
C LEU A 58 -27.02 48.23 -17.04
N SER A 59 -26.84 48.79 -15.84
CA SER A 59 -25.94 49.91 -15.57
C SER A 59 -24.48 49.48 -15.34
N GLY A 60 -24.18 48.17 -15.41
CA GLY A 60 -22.83 47.63 -15.23
C GLY A 60 -22.34 47.59 -13.77
N ASP A 61 -23.25 47.68 -12.80
CA ASP A 61 -22.90 47.67 -11.38
C ASP A 61 -22.65 46.23 -10.88
N THR A 62 -21.39 45.91 -10.57
CA THR A 62 -20.97 44.57 -10.11
C THR A 62 -21.54 44.22 -8.74
N THR A 63 -21.95 45.20 -7.94
CA THR A 63 -22.56 44.96 -6.62
C THR A 63 -23.96 44.36 -6.70
N ALA A 64 -24.64 44.49 -7.84
CA ALA A 64 -25.96 43.88 -8.07
C ALA A 64 -25.93 42.34 -8.08
N ILE A 65 -24.80 41.74 -8.46
CA ILE A 65 -24.62 40.28 -8.47
C ILE A 65 -24.60 39.74 -7.02
N PHE A 66 -23.89 40.43 -6.13
CA PHE A 66 -23.83 40.05 -4.71
C PHE A 66 -25.17 40.25 -3.99
N ASP A 67 -25.86 41.37 -4.25
CA ASP A 67 -27.21 41.62 -3.73
C ASP A 67 -28.20 40.56 -4.25
N GLY A 68 -28.02 40.14 -5.51
CA GLY A 68 -28.73 39.03 -6.15
C GLY A 68 -28.57 37.71 -5.42
N LEU A 69 -27.31 37.32 -5.18
CA LEU A 69 -26.97 36.07 -4.51
C LEU A 69 -27.47 36.06 -3.06
N LEU A 70 -27.32 37.17 -2.33
CA LEU A 70 -27.82 37.31 -0.96
C LEU A 70 -29.34 37.17 -0.89
N PHE A 71 -30.07 37.77 -1.83
CA PHE A 71 -31.52 37.64 -1.88
C PHE A 71 -31.96 36.19 -2.13
N VAL A 72 -31.31 35.49 -3.07
CA VAL A 72 -31.58 34.07 -3.32
C VAL A 72 -31.29 33.23 -2.08
N THR A 73 -30.17 33.45 -1.39
CA THR A 73 -29.84 32.68 -0.18
C THR A 73 -30.86 32.94 0.93
N VAL A 74 -31.29 34.18 1.16
CA VAL A 74 -32.30 34.47 2.18
C VAL A 74 -33.68 33.92 1.79
N LEU A 75 -34.06 33.95 0.51
CA LEU A 75 -35.29 33.34 0.02
C LEU A 75 -35.29 31.81 0.20
N THR A 76 -34.15 31.17 -0.04
CA THR A 76 -34.00 29.72 0.22
C THR A 76 -34.01 29.39 1.71
N LEU A 77 -33.50 30.30 2.56
CA LEU A 77 -33.44 30.12 4.01
C LEU A 77 -34.79 30.39 4.69
N SER A 78 -35.59 31.32 4.16
CA SER A 78 -36.93 31.61 4.66
C SER A 78 -37.92 30.50 4.36
N ASN A 79 -37.70 29.76 3.27
CA ASN A 79 -38.51 28.59 2.92
C ASN A 79 -37.93 27.30 3.50
N ALA A 80 -38.02 27.18 4.83
CA ALA A 80 -37.45 26.08 5.59
C ALA A 80 -37.84 24.69 5.05
N THR A 81 -39.04 24.52 4.50
CA THR A 81 -39.52 23.24 3.95
C THR A 81 -38.76 22.82 2.68
N LEU A 82 -38.41 23.75 1.80
CA LEU A 82 -37.56 23.47 0.63
C LEU A 82 -36.14 23.13 1.05
N LEU A 83 -35.62 23.80 2.09
CA LEU A 83 -34.30 23.53 2.62
C LEU A 83 -34.23 22.11 3.21
N TRP A 84 -35.21 21.73 4.04
CA TRP A 84 -35.31 20.36 4.56
C TRP A 84 -35.47 19.31 3.46
N ALA A 85 -36.34 19.53 2.46
CA ALA A 85 -36.51 18.61 1.34
C ALA A 85 -35.21 18.47 0.50
N SER A 86 -34.45 19.55 0.34
CA SER A 86 -33.16 19.52 -0.34
C SER A 86 -32.09 18.79 0.47
N LEU A 87 -32.08 18.94 1.79
CA LEU A 87 -31.18 18.22 2.69
C LEU A 87 -31.50 16.73 2.73
N ASP A 88 -32.77 16.33 2.74
CA ASP A 88 -33.19 14.94 2.68
C ASP A 88 -32.80 14.29 1.35
N SER A 89 -32.99 14.99 0.23
CA SER A 89 -32.57 14.53 -1.10
C SER A 89 -31.05 14.38 -1.19
N PHE A 90 -30.31 15.33 -0.62
CA PHE A 90 -28.84 15.29 -0.57
C PHE A 90 -28.32 14.18 0.34
N SER A 91 -28.97 13.97 1.50
CA SER A 91 -28.66 12.89 2.43
C SER A 91 -28.87 11.52 1.78
N ALA A 92 -30.01 11.32 1.11
CA ALA A 92 -30.29 10.09 0.37
C ALA A 92 -29.25 9.84 -0.75
N TYR A 93 -28.85 10.90 -1.46
CA TYR A 93 -27.79 10.82 -2.46
C TYR A 93 -26.44 10.42 -1.85
N LEU A 94 -26.03 11.07 -0.75
CA LEU A 94 -24.79 10.73 -0.03
C LEU A 94 -24.80 9.27 0.46
N HIS A 95 -25.90 8.80 1.04
CA HIS A 95 -26.03 7.41 1.47
C HIS A 95 -25.91 6.40 0.33
N SER A 96 -26.35 6.76 -0.89
CA SER A 96 -26.23 5.89 -2.06
C SER A 96 -24.83 5.89 -2.69
N VAL A 97 -24.15 7.04 -2.72
CA VAL A 97 -22.89 7.21 -3.45
C VAL A 97 -21.67 6.84 -2.61
N LEU A 98 -21.69 7.15 -1.31
CA LEU A 98 -20.57 6.89 -0.40
C LEU A 98 -20.14 5.41 -0.34
N PRO A 99 -21.05 4.40 -0.24
CA PRO A 99 -20.63 3.00 -0.23
C PRO A 99 -20.02 2.54 -1.57
N VAL A 100 -20.49 3.10 -2.70
CA VAL A 100 -19.93 2.79 -4.02
C VAL A 100 -18.49 3.28 -4.12
N ILE A 101 -18.23 4.52 -3.70
CA ILE A 101 -16.87 5.09 -3.68
C ILE A 101 -15.96 4.31 -2.73
N LEU A 102 -16.44 3.99 -1.53
CA LEU A 102 -15.66 3.27 -0.51
C LEU A 102 -15.32 1.84 -0.99
N SER A 103 -16.27 1.13 -1.59
CA SER A 103 -16.04 -0.19 -2.16
C SER A 103 -15.02 -0.17 -3.30
N ALA A 104 -15.10 0.80 -4.22
CA ALA A 104 -14.13 0.97 -5.30
C ALA A 104 -12.71 1.24 -4.75
N PHE A 105 -12.60 2.06 -3.69
CA PHE A 105 -11.33 2.34 -3.04
C PHE A 105 -10.73 1.09 -2.37
N LEU A 106 -11.54 0.27 -1.70
CA LEU A 106 -11.09 -0.98 -1.09
C LEU A 106 -10.59 -1.98 -2.13
N VAL A 107 -11.28 -2.11 -3.27
CA VAL A 107 -10.84 -2.97 -4.37
C VAL A 107 -9.51 -2.49 -4.94
N ALA A 108 -9.37 -1.19 -5.19
CA ALA A 108 -8.11 -0.62 -5.68
C ALA A 108 -6.96 -0.83 -4.68
N ALA A 109 -7.20 -0.59 -3.38
CA ALA A 109 -6.21 -0.81 -2.34
C ALA A 109 -5.78 -2.28 -2.25
N PHE A 110 -6.71 -3.23 -2.39
CA PHE A 110 -6.41 -4.66 -2.39
C PHE A 110 -5.56 -5.06 -3.61
N LEU A 111 -5.88 -4.55 -4.80
CA LEU A 111 -5.09 -4.80 -6.02
C LEU A 111 -3.67 -4.23 -5.89
N ILE A 112 -3.54 -2.99 -5.43
CA ILE A 112 -2.25 -2.33 -5.19
C ILE A 112 -1.46 -3.13 -4.16
N SER A 113 -2.07 -3.49 -3.03
CA SER A 113 -1.44 -4.33 -2.01
C SER A 113 -0.96 -5.66 -2.59
N GLY A 114 -1.76 -6.34 -3.41
CA GLY A 114 -1.37 -7.58 -4.08
C GLY A 114 -0.14 -7.42 -4.99
N VAL A 115 -0.06 -6.31 -5.73
CA VAL A 115 1.11 -5.99 -6.57
C VAL A 115 2.35 -5.73 -5.70
N PHE A 116 2.21 -4.95 -4.63
CA PHE A 116 3.31 -4.69 -3.68
C PHE A 116 3.80 -5.96 -3.00
N TYR A 117 2.90 -6.85 -2.55
CA TYR A 117 3.26 -8.15 -1.98
C TYR A 117 4.03 -9.02 -2.97
N LYS A 118 3.66 -9.02 -4.25
CA LYS A 118 4.39 -9.76 -5.28
C LYS A 118 5.80 -9.19 -5.49
N SER A 119 5.92 -7.87 -5.58
CA SER A 119 7.21 -7.18 -5.74
C SER A 119 8.15 -7.46 -4.57
N GLN A 120 7.64 -7.34 -3.33
CA GLN A 120 8.45 -7.57 -2.13
C GLN A 120 8.92 -9.03 -2.04
N ARG A 121 8.10 -9.99 -2.48
CA ARG A 121 8.49 -11.40 -2.54
C ARG A 121 9.61 -11.65 -3.55
N GLU A 122 9.57 -10.99 -4.70
CA GLU A 122 10.63 -11.08 -5.71
C GLU A 122 11.94 -10.46 -5.22
N GLU A 123 11.88 -9.33 -4.50
CA GLU A 123 13.04 -8.72 -3.85
C GLU A 123 13.63 -9.60 -2.75
N GLN A 124 12.79 -10.16 -1.86
CA GLN A 124 13.26 -11.09 -0.82
C GLN A 124 13.90 -12.35 -1.43
N GLN A 125 13.36 -12.83 -2.55
CA GLN A 125 13.91 -13.99 -3.24
C GLN A 125 15.28 -13.67 -3.89
N LYS A 126 15.44 -12.48 -4.50
CA LYS A 126 16.72 -12.01 -5.02
C LYS A 126 17.74 -11.79 -3.91
N GLN A 127 17.34 -11.21 -2.78
CA GLN A 127 18.24 -10.96 -1.66
C GLN A 127 18.67 -12.25 -0.94
N ALA A 128 17.80 -13.27 -0.90
CA ALA A 128 18.17 -14.61 -0.42
C ALA A 128 19.10 -15.36 -1.39
N GLU A 129 19.09 -15.00 -2.67
CA GLU A 129 20.00 -15.55 -3.70
C GLU A 129 21.35 -14.82 -3.73
N ASP A 130 21.39 -13.54 -3.34
CA ASP A 130 22.58 -12.67 -3.34
C ASP A 130 23.39 -12.71 -2.01
N VAL A 131 23.01 -13.56 -1.06
CA VAL A 131 23.93 -13.92 0.03
C VAL A 131 25.00 -14.83 -0.57
N GLU A 132 26.03 -14.23 -1.16
CA GLU A 132 27.24 -14.89 -1.69
C GLU A 132 27.74 -15.86 -0.60
N PRO A 133 27.58 -17.19 -0.78
CA PRO A 133 28.16 -18.12 0.16
C PRO A 133 29.65 -17.92 0.05
N THR A 134 30.26 -17.42 1.13
CA THR A 134 31.70 -17.24 1.29
C THR A 134 32.43 -18.21 0.36
N LYS A 135 33.04 -17.63 -0.68
CA LYS A 135 33.54 -18.27 -1.92
C LYS A 135 34.34 -19.58 -1.75
N HIS A 136 34.71 -19.91 -0.52
CA HIS A 136 35.53 -21.03 -0.11
C HIS A 136 34.76 -22.30 0.29
N CYS A 137 33.43 -22.28 0.44
CA CYS A 137 32.67 -23.47 0.91
C CYS A 137 31.42 -23.75 0.06
N ARG A 138 31.63 -24.13 -1.22
CA ARG A 138 30.55 -24.61 -2.10
C ARG A 138 30.55 -26.15 -2.15
N PRO A 139 29.38 -26.79 -2.10
CA PRO A 139 29.29 -28.24 -2.28
C PRO A 139 29.73 -28.61 -3.70
N LEU A 140 30.42 -29.73 -3.82
CA LEU A 140 30.95 -30.26 -5.08
C LEU A 140 30.22 -31.54 -5.45
N ILE A 141 29.87 -31.66 -6.72
CA ILE A 141 29.18 -32.84 -7.25
C ILE A 141 30.05 -33.44 -8.34
N PHE A 142 30.47 -34.68 -8.14
CA PHE A 142 31.33 -35.41 -9.06
C PHE A 142 30.56 -36.56 -9.70
N PRO A 143 30.50 -36.64 -11.04
CA PRO A 143 30.09 -37.85 -11.73
C PRO A 143 31.20 -38.88 -11.59
N CYS A 144 30.90 -40.01 -10.98
CA CYS A 144 31.86 -41.08 -10.75
C CYS A 144 31.39 -42.38 -11.39
N ARG A 145 32.34 -43.29 -11.67
CA ARG A 145 32.05 -44.63 -12.20
C ARG A 145 32.92 -45.63 -11.47
N THR A 146 32.30 -46.50 -10.68
CA THR A 146 33.00 -47.61 -10.04
C THR A 146 32.96 -48.79 -10.99
N THR A 147 34.13 -49.35 -11.29
CA THR A 147 34.25 -50.62 -12.00
C THR A 147 34.71 -51.67 -10.98
N HIS A 148 33.93 -52.73 -10.85
CA HIS A 148 34.30 -53.85 -9.99
C HIS A 148 34.48 -55.06 -10.88
N ALA A 149 35.69 -55.64 -10.84
CA ALA A 149 36.01 -56.86 -11.53
C ALA A 149 36.44 -57.90 -10.49
N ARG A 150 35.67 -58.98 -10.37
CA ARG A 150 36.02 -60.13 -9.53
C ARG A 150 36.43 -61.29 -10.42
N MET A 151 37.56 -61.94 -10.09
CA MET A 151 38.09 -63.07 -10.86
C MET A 151 37.76 -64.45 -10.26
N PHE A 152 37.41 -64.54 -8.97
CA PHE A 152 37.06 -65.79 -8.28
C PHE A 152 35.89 -65.55 -7.31
N PRO A 153 34.88 -66.45 -7.18
CA PRO A 153 34.78 -67.79 -7.80
C PRO A 153 34.18 -67.81 -9.21
N LYS A 154 33.55 -66.72 -9.68
CA LYS A 154 33.03 -66.58 -11.05
C LYS A 154 33.41 -65.21 -11.59
N LYS A 155 33.95 -65.16 -12.81
CA LYS A 155 34.36 -63.90 -13.46
C LYS A 155 33.13 -63.01 -13.66
N HIS A 156 33.10 -61.88 -12.99
CA HIS A 156 32.05 -60.87 -13.16
C HIS A 156 32.70 -59.50 -13.14
N SER A 157 32.47 -58.73 -14.19
CA SER A 157 32.73 -57.29 -14.22
C SER A 157 31.40 -56.57 -14.21
N PHE A 158 31.27 -55.55 -13.37
CA PHE A 158 30.16 -54.62 -13.44
C PHE A 158 30.70 -53.21 -13.31
N ALA A 159 30.00 -52.28 -13.94
CA ALA A 159 30.32 -50.87 -13.84
C ALA A 159 29.03 -50.11 -13.58
N TYR A 160 29.03 -49.29 -12.54
CA TYR A 160 27.90 -48.43 -12.23
C TYR A 160 28.38 -47.00 -12.09
N SER A 161 27.63 -46.10 -12.72
CA SER A 161 27.77 -44.67 -12.54
C SER A 161 27.09 -44.29 -11.23
N TYR A 162 27.74 -43.45 -10.44
CA TYR A 162 27.19 -42.91 -9.20
C TYR A 162 27.58 -41.44 -9.08
N LEU A 163 26.80 -40.71 -8.30
CA LEU A 163 27.03 -39.30 -8.02
C LEU A 163 27.68 -39.18 -6.65
N LEU A 164 28.85 -38.56 -6.57
CA LEU A 164 29.50 -38.25 -5.31
C LEU A 164 29.27 -36.77 -4.98
N ALA A 165 28.63 -36.49 -3.84
CA ALA A 165 28.41 -35.14 -3.35
C ALA A 165 29.36 -34.87 -2.16
N GLY A 166 30.31 -33.97 -2.35
CA GLY A 166 31.14 -33.41 -1.29
C GLY A 166 30.44 -32.21 -0.66
N VAL A 167 30.03 -32.34 0.59
CA VAL A 167 29.34 -31.28 1.34
C VAL A 167 30.28 -30.67 2.38
N PRO A 168 30.51 -29.35 2.38
CA PRO A 168 31.31 -28.71 3.41
C PRO A 168 30.56 -28.78 4.75
N VAL A 169 31.23 -29.33 5.76
CA VAL A 169 30.75 -29.31 7.15
C VAL A 169 31.33 -28.08 7.82
N GLY A 170 30.48 -27.09 8.13
CA GLY A 170 30.93 -25.80 8.63
C GLY A 170 29.95 -25.17 9.63
N PRO A 171 30.21 -23.93 10.08
CA PRO A 171 29.26 -23.15 10.88
C PRO A 171 27.84 -23.19 10.31
N LYS A 172 26.81 -23.02 11.15
CA LYS A 172 25.38 -23.07 10.75
C LYS A 172 25.02 -22.15 9.57
N GLN A 173 25.82 -21.12 9.32
CA GLN A 173 25.69 -20.23 8.16
C GLN A 173 25.87 -20.95 6.82
N HIS A 174 26.62 -22.05 6.79
CA HIS A 174 26.79 -22.92 5.64
C HIS A 174 25.67 -23.97 5.51
N HIS A 175 24.75 -24.05 6.48
CA HIS A 175 23.61 -24.95 6.36
C HIS A 175 22.48 -24.28 5.57
N GLY A 176 21.75 -25.09 4.81
CA GLY A 176 20.61 -24.64 4.03
C GLY A 176 20.67 -25.13 2.59
N ARG A 177 20.07 -24.33 1.71
CA ARG A 177 19.82 -24.71 0.32
C ARG A 177 20.88 -24.13 -0.60
N TYR A 178 21.51 -24.99 -1.40
CA TYR A 178 22.44 -24.64 -2.46
C TYR A 178 21.74 -24.83 -3.81
N GLY A 179 21.10 -23.75 -4.27
CA GLY A 179 20.28 -23.78 -5.49
C GLY A 179 19.12 -24.78 -5.43
N SER A 180 18.65 -25.26 -6.58
CA SER A 180 17.57 -26.25 -6.62
C SER A 180 18.03 -27.68 -6.30
N MET A 181 19.33 -27.96 -6.48
CA MET A 181 19.87 -29.30 -6.55
C MET A 181 20.20 -29.90 -5.19
N LEU A 182 20.74 -29.13 -4.24
CA LEU A 182 21.24 -29.67 -2.97
C LEU A 182 20.73 -28.86 -1.77
N SER A 183 20.44 -29.55 -0.68
CA SER A 183 20.10 -28.92 0.60
C SER A 183 20.66 -29.74 1.77
N VAL A 184 21.23 -29.04 2.75
CA VAL A 184 21.97 -29.63 3.88
C VAL A 184 21.42 -29.07 5.18
N ASP A 185 21.02 -29.93 6.12
CA ASP A 185 20.53 -29.56 7.47
C ASP A 185 19.46 -28.46 7.45
N ASN A 186 18.59 -28.47 6.44
CA ASN A 186 17.66 -27.37 6.18
C ASN A 186 16.48 -27.30 7.17
N ASN A 187 16.24 -28.37 7.93
CA ASN A 187 15.17 -28.45 8.94
C ASN A 187 15.29 -27.40 10.05
N LEU A 188 16.47 -26.81 10.22
CA LEU A 188 16.73 -25.77 11.21
C LEU A 188 16.19 -24.40 10.81
N LYS A 189 15.83 -24.20 9.54
CA LYS A 189 15.37 -22.91 9.02
C LYS A 189 13.84 -22.79 9.11
N PRO A 190 13.28 -21.62 9.43
CA PRO A 190 11.84 -21.39 9.40
C PRO A 190 11.30 -21.44 7.96
N TRP A 191 10.02 -21.77 7.80
CA TRP A 191 9.33 -21.67 6.51
C TRP A 191 9.29 -20.19 6.05
N PRO A 192 9.55 -19.87 4.76
CA PRO A 192 9.69 -20.75 3.59
C PRO A 192 11.14 -21.16 3.26
N ALA A 193 12.12 -20.83 4.10
CA ALA A 193 13.53 -21.14 3.84
C ALA A 193 13.85 -22.64 3.95
N ASN A 194 13.02 -23.43 4.63
CA ASN A 194 13.13 -24.90 4.73
C ASN A 194 12.70 -25.67 3.45
N ARG A 195 12.92 -25.11 2.26
CA ARG A 195 12.64 -25.83 1.00
C ARG A 195 13.73 -26.85 0.71
N LYS A 196 13.35 -28.12 0.57
CA LYS A 196 14.28 -29.20 0.21
C LYS A 196 14.72 -29.07 -1.25
N GLY A 197 16.01 -29.29 -1.50
CA GLY A 197 16.57 -29.49 -2.82
C GLY A 197 16.33 -30.93 -3.31
N TRP A 198 16.70 -31.23 -4.55
CA TRP A 198 16.60 -32.57 -5.12
C TRP A 198 17.36 -33.62 -4.30
N PHE A 199 18.58 -33.27 -3.90
CA PHE A 199 19.39 -34.02 -2.96
C PHE A 199 19.28 -33.34 -1.60
N HIS A 200 18.77 -34.08 -0.63
CA HIS A 200 18.57 -33.61 0.72
C HIS A 200 19.41 -34.44 1.67
N ILE A 201 20.30 -33.77 2.39
CA ILE A 201 21.25 -34.37 3.30
C ILE A 201 20.94 -33.80 4.69
N GLN A 202 20.57 -34.66 5.63
CA GLN A 202 20.36 -34.28 7.02
C GLN A 202 21.29 -35.06 7.91
N GLY A 203 21.94 -34.38 8.85
CA GLY A 203 22.76 -35.03 9.88
C GLY A 203 22.01 -36.16 10.57
N SER A 204 20.70 -35.99 10.84
CA SER A 204 19.83 -37.02 11.43
C SER A 204 19.82 -38.34 10.68
N ASP A 205 19.95 -38.31 9.34
CA ASP A 205 19.82 -39.49 8.48
C ASP A 205 21.10 -40.34 8.45
N TYR A 206 22.25 -39.80 8.91
CA TYR A 206 23.55 -40.48 8.82
C TYR A 206 24.00 -41.10 10.15
N LEU A 207 24.08 -42.44 10.11
CA LEU A 207 24.94 -43.43 10.81
C LEU A 207 25.55 -43.11 12.20
N ASP A 208 24.85 -42.39 13.07
CA ASP A 208 25.14 -42.46 14.50
C ASP A 208 23.85 -42.59 15.30
N ARG A 209 23.68 -43.75 15.96
CA ARG A 209 22.47 -44.07 16.73
C ARG A 209 22.52 -43.32 18.06
N GLY A 210 21.52 -42.47 18.33
CA GLY A 210 21.42 -41.68 19.57
C GLY A 210 21.79 -40.20 19.44
N ASN A 211 22.28 -39.76 18.28
CA ASN A 211 22.65 -38.37 18.00
C ASN A 211 21.74 -37.74 16.92
N GLU A 212 20.45 -38.05 16.97
CA GLU A 212 19.42 -37.63 16.00
C GLU A 212 19.23 -36.11 15.98
N ASN A 213 19.45 -35.48 17.14
CA ASN A 213 19.27 -34.05 17.35
C ASN A 213 20.47 -33.20 16.88
N LEU A 214 21.52 -33.83 16.35
CA LEU A 214 22.74 -33.14 15.94
C LEU A 214 22.82 -32.98 14.42
N ASP A 215 23.08 -31.75 14.00
CA ASP A 215 23.47 -31.39 12.64
C ASP A 215 24.80 -32.06 12.26
N LEU A 216 25.14 -32.05 10.97
CA LEU A 216 26.37 -32.65 10.46
C LEU A 216 27.63 -32.07 11.14
N ASN A 217 27.63 -30.77 11.43
CA ASN A 217 28.70 -30.10 12.20
C ASN A 217 28.73 -30.54 13.67
N GLY A 218 27.57 -30.72 14.30
CA GLY A 218 27.48 -31.22 15.67
C GLY A 218 28.10 -32.61 15.80
N LYS A 219 27.77 -33.51 14.86
CA LYS A 219 28.33 -34.85 14.77
C LYS A 219 29.84 -34.85 14.55
N LEU A 220 30.32 -34.03 13.61
CA LEU A 220 31.77 -33.88 13.36
C LEU A 220 32.51 -33.38 14.60
N THR A 221 31.96 -32.37 15.28
CA THR A 221 32.55 -31.82 16.50
C THR A 221 32.62 -32.86 17.61
N GLN A 222 31.56 -33.65 17.80
CA GLN A 222 31.52 -34.73 18.79
C GLN A 222 32.56 -35.80 18.49
N TYR A 223 32.66 -36.23 17.24
CA TYR A 223 33.67 -37.20 16.80
C TYR A 223 35.09 -36.69 17.02
N LEU A 224 35.39 -35.44 16.65
CA LEU A 224 36.72 -34.86 16.86
C LEU A 224 37.07 -34.77 18.35
N ARG A 225 36.11 -34.41 19.21
CA ARG A 225 36.32 -34.40 20.67
C ARG A 225 36.61 -35.79 21.23
N SER A 226 35.90 -36.83 20.77
CA SER A 226 36.16 -38.19 21.24
C SER A 226 37.55 -38.69 20.85
N GLN A 227 38.04 -38.33 19.65
CA GLN A 227 39.38 -38.69 19.21
C GLN A 227 40.48 -37.96 20.00
N VAL A 228 40.31 -36.66 20.25
CA VAL A 228 41.32 -35.85 20.97
C VAL A 228 41.36 -36.19 22.46
N CYS A 229 40.21 -36.38 23.12
CA CYS A 229 40.17 -36.77 24.53
C CYS A 229 40.58 -38.24 24.76
N SER A 230 40.55 -39.10 23.73
CA SER A 230 41.04 -40.48 23.84
C SER A 230 42.56 -40.61 23.71
N GLN A 231 43.27 -39.57 23.25
CA GLN A 231 44.74 -39.60 23.15
C GLN A 231 45.48 -39.20 24.43
N SER A 232 44.78 -38.75 25.48
CA SER A 232 45.39 -38.37 26.76
C SER A 232 45.37 -39.46 27.84
N SER A 233 45.17 -40.74 27.47
CA SER A 233 45.32 -41.85 28.40
C SER A 233 46.76 -42.40 28.35
N PRO A 234 47.53 -42.33 29.46
CA PRO A 234 48.87 -42.90 29.52
C PRO A 234 48.75 -44.40 29.76
N LEU A 235 48.75 -45.18 28.68
CA LEU A 235 48.93 -46.63 28.75
C LEU A 235 49.97 -47.08 27.74
N TYR A 236 51.23 -46.87 28.12
CA TYR A 236 52.31 -47.79 27.75
C TYR A 236 53.41 -47.78 28.82
N THR A 237 53.16 -48.51 29.91
CA THR A 237 54.21 -49.16 30.70
C THR A 237 54.14 -50.65 30.40
N ARG A 238 55.00 -51.12 29.48
CA ARG A 238 55.76 -52.37 29.63
C ARG A 238 56.81 -52.50 28.55
#